data_AF-A0A8K1MEU8-F1
#
_entry.id   AF-A0A8K1MEU8-F1
#
_cell.length_a   1.000
_cell.length_b   1.000
_cell.length_c   1.000
_cell.angle_alpha   90.00
_cell.angle_beta   90.00
_cell.angle_gamma   90.00
#
_symmetry.space_group_name_H-M   'P 1'
#
loop_
_entity.id
_entity.type
_entity.pdbx_description
1 polymer ?
#
loop_
_entity_poly.entity_id
_entity_poly.type
_entity_poly.pdbx_seq_one_letter_code
_entity_poly.pdbx_strand_id
1 'polypeptide(L)'
;MKTYPDNNKPLSVLFILGFLLGDGNFAIRIRDSKKGVWFIPIIRLEQKYTLDNDNLLKKIVEYLNKLDTEARISQHEKSHSSTHIVLTIDNKVSVCNFVNVIKQHRELFFWKQEQIELIIKSFIIISVAARHWKESQIALLRLLYNKIENNLKFSFDYWVKRLDELYFPSG
;
A
#
# COMPACT_ATOMS: atom_id res chain seq x y z
N MET A 1 -33.34 20.52 -4.87
CA MET A 1 -32.20 19.56 -4.95
C MET A 1 -32.72 18.27 -5.54
N LYS A 2 -32.14 17.77 -6.64
CA LYS A 2 -32.45 16.42 -7.13
C LYS A 2 -31.86 15.42 -6.13
N THR A 3 -32.71 14.58 -5.53
CA THR A 3 -32.27 13.44 -4.72
C THR A 3 -32.07 12.25 -5.65
N TYR A 4 -30.88 11.65 -5.60
CA TYR A 4 -30.57 10.44 -6.35
C TYR A 4 -30.73 9.25 -5.40
N PRO A 5 -31.83 8.48 -5.45
CA PRO A 5 -32.12 7.43 -4.48
C PRO A 5 -31.07 6.30 -4.46
N ASP A 6 -30.36 6.09 -5.57
CA ASP A 6 -29.24 5.13 -5.64
C ASP A 6 -28.04 5.51 -4.75
N ASN A 7 -27.89 6.79 -4.38
CA ASN A 7 -26.83 7.25 -3.47
C ASN A 7 -27.08 6.84 -2.00
N ASN A 8 -28.22 6.20 -1.70
CA ASN A 8 -28.54 5.68 -0.37
C ASN A 8 -28.17 4.19 -0.20
N LYS A 9 -27.57 3.54 -1.22
CA LYS A 9 -27.11 2.17 -1.07
C LYS A 9 -25.94 2.09 -0.08
N PRO A 10 -25.92 1.08 0.82
CA PRO A 10 -24.79 0.89 1.71
C PRO A 10 -23.52 0.61 0.90
N LEU A 11 -22.40 1.15 1.38
CA LEU A 11 -21.08 0.89 0.82
C LEU A 11 -20.82 -0.62 0.82
N SER A 12 -20.33 -1.16 -0.30
CA SER A 12 -20.00 -2.58 -0.44
C SER A 12 -18.52 -2.78 -0.67
N VAL A 13 -18.02 -3.98 -0.37
CA VAL A 13 -16.62 -4.35 -0.66
C VAL A 13 -16.31 -4.18 -2.15
N LEU A 14 -17.23 -4.57 -3.04
CA LEU A 14 -17.07 -4.43 -4.49
C LEU A 14 -16.94 -2.97 -4.92
N PHE A 15 -17.67 -2.05 -4.28
CA PHE A 15 -17.53 -0.63 -4.52
C PHE A 15 -16.11 -0.15 -4.17
N ILE A 16 -15.59 -0.54 -3.01
CA ILE A 16 -14.23 -0.17 -2.58
C ILE A 16 -13.18 -0.74 -3.53
N LEU A 17 -13.33 -2.01 -3.93
CA LEU A 17 -12.40 -2.65 -4.87
C LEU A 17 -12.45 -1.96 -6.23
N GLY A 18 -13.63 -1.60 -6.75
CA GLY A 18 -13.77 -0.80 -7.97
C GLY A 18 -13.07 0.55 -7.88
N PHE A 19 -13.18 1.22 -6.73
CA PHE A 19 -12.53 2.51 -6.50
C PHE A 19 -10.99 2.39 -6.44
N LEU A 20 -10.48 1.32 -5.81
CA LEU A 20 -9.05 1.00 -5.81
C LEU A 20 -8.53 0.56 -7.18
N LEU A 21 -9.37 -0.08 -7.99
CA LEU A 21 -9.04 -0.47 -9.35
C LEU A 21 -8.86 0.75 -10.27
N GLY A 22 -9.64 1.81 -10.07
CA GLY A 22 -9.42 3.09 -10.73
C GLY A 22 -8.18 3.79 -10.18
N ASP A 23 -8.28 4.27 -8.94
CA ASP A 23 -7.38 5.29 -8.38
C ASP A 23 -6.46 4.78 -7.27
N GLY A 24 -6.55 3.49 -6.95
CA GLY A 24 -5.74 2.85 -5.93
C GLY A 24 -4.31 2.57 -6.40
N ASN A 25 -3.38 2.58 -5.47
CA ASN A 25 -2.00 2.20 -5.69
C ASN A 25 -1.54 1.18 -4.64
N PHE A 26 -0.80 0.18 -5.12
CA PHE A 26 -0.24 -0.91 -4.33
C PHE A 26 1.27 -0.83 -4.43
N ALA A 27 1.94 -0.57 -3.29
CA ALA A 27 3.38 -0.33 -3.29
C ALA A 27 4.05 -0.92 -2.04
N ILE A 28 5.37 -1.14 -2.12
CA ILE A 28 6.20 -1.39 -0.95
C ILE A 28 7.08 -0.17 -0.73
N ARG A 29 6.91 0.49 0.41
CA ARG A 29 7.79 1.57 0.85
C ARG A 29 8.99 0.98 1.56
N ILE A 30 10.18 1.37 1.11
CA ILE A 30 11.43 1.13 1.83
C ILE A 30 11.70 2.32 2.76
N ARG A 31 11.93 2.06 4.05
CA ARG A 31 12.32 3.07 5.04
C ARG A 31 13.65 2.64 5.66
N ASP A 32 14.66 3.47 5.49
CA ASP A 32 15.92 3.32 6.21
C ASP A 32 15.79 3.95 7.61
N SER A 33 16.29 3.25 8.62
CA SER A 33 16.50 3.79 9.95
C SER A 33 17.87 3.37 10.46
N LYS A 34 18.39 4.06 11.48
CA LYS A 34 19.67 3.70 12.10
C LYS A 34 19.74 2.21 12.51
N LYS A 35 18.59 1.63 12.88
CA LYS A 35 18.46 0.27 13.40
C LYS A 35 18.12 -0.78 12.34
N GLY A 36 17.83 -0.39 11.11
CA GLY A 36 17.47 -1.35 10.07
C GLY A 36 16.75 -0.77 8.86
N VAL A 37 16.64 -1.59 7.82
CA VAL A 37 15.84 -1.29 6.63
C VAL A 37 14.46 -1.95 6.76
N TRP A 38 13.41 -1.16 6.59
CA TRP A 38 12.03 -1.58 6.74
C TRP A 38 11.32 -1.61 5.40
N PHE A 39 10.67 -2.73 5.11
CA PHE A 39 9.81 -2.90 3.94
C PHE A 39 8.36 -2.87 4.41
N ILE A 40 7.64 -1.85 4.00
CA ILE A 40 6.29 -1.55 4.47
C ILE A 40 5.36 -1.68 3.26
N PRO A 41 4.54 -2.73 3.19
CA PRO A 41 3.45 -2.80 2.22
C PRO A 41 2.47 -1.66 2.45
N ILE A 42 2.05 -1.01 1.38
CA ILE A 42 1.13 0.13 1.42
C ILE A 42 0.09 -0.03 0.33
N ILE A 43 -1.17 0.11 0.74
CA ILE A 43 -2.31 0.31 -0.15
C ILE A 43 -2.76 1.75 0.02
N ARG A 44 -2.85 2.49 -1.08
CA ARG A 44 -3.28 3.88 -1.08
C ARG A 44 -4.44 4.08 -2.01
N LEU A 45 -5.27 5.03 -1.64
CA LEU A 45 -6.25 5.64 -2.51
C LEU A 45 -6.11 7.14 -2.36
N GLU A 46 -5.70 7.80 -3.44
CA GLU A 46 -5.49 9.24 -3.48
C GLU A 46 -6.57 9.88 -4.32
N GLN A 47 -7.13 10.98 -3.83
CA GLN A 47 -8.16 11.76 -4.50
C GLN A 47 -7.88 13.25 -4.35
N LYS A 48 -8.32 14.04 -5.31
CA LYS A 48 -8.36 15.51 -5.14
C LYS A 48 -9.29 15.84 -3.97
N TYR A 49 -8.89 16.78 -3.12
CA TYR A 49 -9.72 17.17 -1.99
C TYR A 49 -11.00 17.87 -2.45
N THR A 50 -12.13 17.26 -2.10
CA THR A 50 -13.48 17.82 -2.11
C THR A 50 -14.19 17.33 -0.85
N LEU A 51 -15.24 18.03 -0.41
CA LEU A 51 -16.03 17.60 0.74
C LEU A 51 -16.65 16.21 0.51
N ASP A 52 -17.07 15.93 -0.72
CA ASP A 52 -17.65 14.63 -1.09
C ASP A 52 -16.62 13.50 -1.02
N ASN A 53 -15.39 13.73 -1.52
CA ASN A 53 -14.31 12.74 -1.45
C ASN A 53 -13.86 12.49 -0.02
N ASP A 54 -13.77 13.54 0.81
CA ASP A 54 -13.45 13.38 2.24
C ASP A 54 -14.50 12.53 2.96
N ASN A 55 -15.78 12.83 2.75
CA ASN A 55 -16.89 12.07 3.31
C ASN A 55 -16.92 10.62 2.80
N LEU A 56 -16.65 10.40 1.50
CA LEU A 56 -16.57 9.08 0.91
C LEU A 56 -15.43 8.27 1.55
N LEU A 57 -14.22 8.84 1.63
CA LEU A 57 -13.08 8.14 2.21
C LEU A 57 -13.30 7.82 3.69
N LYS A 58 -13.95 8.70 4.46
CA LYS A 58 -14.34 8.42 5.86
C LYS A 58 -15.28 7.22 5.95
N LYS A 59 -16.30 7.14 5.09
CA LYS A 59 -17.20 5.97 5.02
C LYS A 59 -16.45 4.69 4.63
N ILE A 60 -15.47 4.79 3.72
CA ILE A 60 -14.61 3.65 3.37
C ILE A 60 -13.79 3.21 4.57
N VAL A 61 -13.18 4.12 5.34
CA VAL A 61 -12.44 3.79 6.57
C VAL A 61 -13.35 3.09 7.59
N GLU A 62 -14.54 3.61 7.84
CA GLU A 62 -15.50 2.99 8.75
C GLU A 62 -15.87 1.56 8.31
N TYR A 63 -16.06 1.35 7.01
CA TYR A 63 -16.33 0.03 6.47
C TYR A 63 -15.14 -0.92 6.61
N LEU A 64 -13.92 -0.46 6.29
CA LEU A 64 -12.69 -1.25 6.42
C LEU A 64 -12.41 -1.64 7.87
N ASN A 65 -12.67 -0.74 8.82
CA ASN A 65 -12.53 -1.04 10.25
C ASN A 65 -13.47 -2.16 10.71
N LYS A 66 -14.68 -2.25 10.14
CA LYS A 66 -15.61 -3.37 10.39
C LYS A 66 -15.11 -4.71 9.83
N LEU A 67 -14.14 -4.68 8.92
CA LEU A 67 -13.44 -5.83 8.36
C LEU A 67 -12.04 -6.02 8.99
N ASP A 68 -11.83 -5.51 10.21
CA ASP A 68 -10.55 -5.56 10.92
C ASP A 68 -9.37 -5.02 10.09
N THR A 69 -9.66 -4.05 9.21
CA THR A 69 -8.68 -3.41 8.32
C THR A 69 -8.58 -1.94 8.70
N GLU A 70 -7.69 -1.62 9.62
CA GLU A 70 -7.38 -0.24 9.96
C GLU A 70 -6.85 0.53 8.75
N ALA A 71 -7.46 1.68 8.48
CA ALA A 71 -7.06 2.63 7.46
C ALA A 71 -7.00 4.04 8.05
N ARG A 72 -6.08 4.86 7.55
CA ARG A 72 -5.92 6.26 7.98
C ARG A 72 -6.08 7.21 6.81
N ILE A 73 -6.61 8.39 7.08
CA ILE A 73 -6.73 9.48 6.11
C ILE A 73 -5.71 10.56 6.44
N SER A 74 -5.00 11.05 5.44
CA SER A 74 -4.13 12.23 5.55
C SER A 74 -4.35 13.17 4.37
N GLN A 75 -4.20 14.47 4.62
CA GLN A 75 -4.20 15.49 3.58
C GLN A 75 -2.77 15.83 3.18
N HIS A 76 -2.55 16.03 1.88
CA HIS A 76 -1.26 16.36 1.31
C HIS A 76 -1.42 17.50 0.32
N GLU A 77 -0.65 18.57 0.47
CA GLU A 77 -0.52 19.58 -0.57
C GLU A 77 0.42 19.06 -1.65
N LYS A 78 -0.06 19.02 -2.90
CA LYS A 78 0.81 18.79 -4.06
C LYS A 78 1.33 20.13 -4.58
N SER A 79 2.56 20.10 -5.09
CA SER A 79 3.16 21.23 -5.81
C SER A 79 2.17 21.75 -6.85
N HIS A 80 1.82 23.04 -6.76
CA HIS A 80 0.77 23.74 -7.52
C HIS A 80 -0.64 23.77 -6.89
N SER A 81 -0.71 24.00 -5.57
CA SER A 81 -1.90 24.45 -4.80
C SER A 81 -3.13 23.54 -4.76
N SER A 82 -3.03 22.30 -5.26
CA SER A 82 -4.10 21.31 -5.07
C SER A 82 -3.86 20.47 -3.81
N THR A 83 -4.78 20.57 -2.85
CA THR A 83 -4.84 19.64 -1.72
C THR A 83 -5.43 18.31 -2.17
N HIS A 84 -4.77 17.22 -1.79
CA HIS A 84 -5.21 15.86 -2.02
C HIS A 84 -5.52 15.19 -0.68
N ILE A 85 -6.48 14.28 -0.68
CA ILE A 85 -6.79 13.42 0.44
C ILE A 85 -6.38 12.00 0.11
N VAL A 86 -5.71 11.34 1.05
CA VAL A 86 -5.11 10.02 0.85
C VAL A 86 -5.58 9.09 1.95
N LEU A 87 -6.30 8.04 1.57
CA LEU A 87 -6.54 6.88 2.41
C LEU A 87 -5.34 5.95 2.30
N THR A 88 -4.80 5.51 3.43
CA THR A 88 -3.65 4.60 3.50
C THR A 88 -3.93 3.41 4.42
N ILE A 89 -3.58 2.22 3.95
CA ILE A 89 -3.45 0.99 4.75
C ILE A 89 -1.96 0.61 4.70
N ASP A 90 -1.26 0.72 5.83
CA ASP A 90 0.20 0.47 5.90
C ASP A 90 0.67 -0.34 7.11
N ASN A 91 -0.25 -0.77 7.99
CA ASN A 91 0.09 -1.73 9.03
C ASN A 91 0.03 -3.17 8.49
N LYS A 92 0.88 -4.05 9.01
CA LYS A 92 1.05 -5.42 8.50
C LYS A 92 -0.25 -6.24 8.57
N VAL A 93 -1.01 -6.12 9.65
CA VAL A 93 -2.23 -6.92 9.89
C VAL A 93 -3.34 -6.49 8.94
N SER A 94 -3.61 -5.19 8.84
CA SER A 94 -4.62 -4.63 7.93
C SER A 94 -4.27 -4.88 6.47
N VAL A 95 -3.00 -4.75 6.07
CA VAL A 95 -2.62 -5.10 4.69
C VAL A 95 -2.86 -6.59 4.43
N CYS A 96 -2.56 -7.48 5.39
CA CYS A 96 -2.85 -8.91 5.27
C CYS A 96 -4.35 -9.18 5.10
N ASN A 97 -5.17 -8.59 5.98
CA ASN A 97 -6.62 -8.73 5.94
C ASN A 97 -7.18 -8.24 4.60
N PHE A 98 -6.73 -7.08 4.14
CA PHE A 98 -7.18 -6.52 2.88
C PHE A 98 -6.69 -7.31 1.65
N VAL A 99 -5.47 -7.84 1.68
CA VAL A 99 -4.97 -8.75 0.63
C VAL A 99 -5.82 -10.02 0.55
N ASN A 100 -6.32 -10.54 1.67
CA ASN A 100 -7.24 -11.68 1.66
C ASN A 100 -8.57 -11.33 0.98
N VAL A 101 -9.09 -10.12 1.20
CA VAL A 101 -10.26 -9.60 0.45
C VAL A 101 -9.97 -9.52 -1.05
N ILE A 102 -8.81 -8.99 -1.45
CA ILE A 102 -8.40 -8.92 -2.86
C ILE A 102 -8.32 -10.33 -3.48
N LYS A 103 -7.77 -11.31 -2.75
CA LYS A 103 -7.65 -12.70 -3.25
C LYS A 103 -9.01 -13.34 -3.54
N GLN A 104 -10.04 -13.01 -2.76
CA GLN A 104 -11.41 -13.49 -2.99
C GLN A 104 -12.04 -12.89 -4.26
N HIS A 105 -11.49 -11.78 -4.75
CA HIS A 105 -11.98 -11.04 -5.92
C HIS A 105 -10.87 -10.80 -6.95
N ARG A 106 -9.90 -11.71 -7.05
CA ARG A 106 -8.68 -11.54 -7.86
C ARG A 106 -8.98 -11.31 -9.34
N GLU A 107 -10.10 -11.85 -9.83
CA GLU A 107 -10.59 -11.71 -11.19
C GLU A 107 -10.88 -10.26 -11.59
N LEU A 108 -11.15 -9.38 -10.63
CA LEU A 108 -11.42 -7.96 -10.89
C LEU A 108 -10.13 -7.17 -11.22
N PHE A 109 -8.95 -7.72 -10.92
CA PHE A 109 -7.68 -6.99 -10.93
C PHE A 109 -6.80 -7.25 -12.15
N PHE A 110 -7.37 -7.53 -13.32
CA PHE A 110 -6.59 -7.90 -14.50
C PHE A 110 -5.49 -6.87 -14.86
N TRP A 111 -5.77 -5.57 -14.76
CA TRP A 111 -4.80 -4.52 -15.12
C TRP A 111 -3.88 -4.09 -13.96
N LYS A 112 -4.16 -4.53 -12.73
CA LYS A 112 -3.30 -4.30 -11.55
C LYS A 112 -2.66 -5.60 -11.03
N GLN A 113 -2.72 -6.67 -11.82
CA GLN A 113 -2.29 -8.00 -11.41
C GLN A 113 -0.85 -8.01 -10.93
N GLU A 114 0.07 -7.34 -11.65
CA GLU A 114 1.48 -7.29 -11.27
C GLU A 114 1.70 -6.61 -9.92
N GLN A 115 0.95 -5.54 -9.63
CA GLN A 115 1.06 -4.81 -8.36
C GLN A 115 0.54 -5.67 -7.19
N ILE A 116 -0.52 -6.43 -7.41
CA ILE A 116 -1.09 -7.34 -6.40
C ILE A 116 -0.18 -8.52 -6.16
N GLU A 117 0.33 -9.14 -7.22
CA GLU A 117 1.31 -10.22 -7.11
C GLU A 117 2.54 -9.77 -6.34
N LEU A 118 3.02 -8.56 -6.61
CA LEU A 118 4.11 -7.97 -5.87
C LEU A 118 3.78 -7.89 -4.38
N ILE A 119 2.66 -7.26 -4.00
CA ILE A 119 2.28 -7.16 -2.58
C ILE A 119 2.17 -8.54 -1.94
N ILE A 120 1.55 -9.51 -2.60
CA ILE A 120 1.41 -10.88 -2.07
C ILE A 120 2.78 -11.53 -1.87
N LYS A 121 3.65 -11.50 -2.88
CA LYS A 121 5.01 -12.08 -2.81
C LYS A 121 5.86 -11.38 -1.75
N SER A 122 5.82 -10.04 -1.71
CA SER A 122 6.51 -9.24 -0.70
C SER A 122 6.00 -9.56 0.71
N PHE A 123 4.69 -9.72 0.89
CA PHE A 123 4.11 -10.07 2.18
C PHE A 123 4.59 -11.44 2.67
N ILE A 124 4.63 -12.44 1.78
CA ILE A 124 5.16 -13.77 2.09
C ILE A 124 6.61 -13.65 2.59
N ILE A 125 7.48 -12.95 1.84
CA ILE A 125 8.88 -12.76 2.25
C ILE A 125 8.98 -12.03 3.61
N ILE A 126 8.20 -10.96 3.81
CA ILE A 126 8.15 -10.21 5.07
C ILE A 126 7.65 -11.06 6.24
N SER A 127 6.74 -12.02 5.97
CA SER A 127 6.16 -12.89 7.00
C SER A 127 7.13 -13.96 7.50
N VAL A 128 8.04 -14.46 6.65
CA VAL A 128 9.04 -15.51 6.96
C VAL A 128 10.29 -14.89 7.64
N ALA A 129 10.09 -13.89 8.50
CA ALA A 129 11.14 -13.24 9.29
C ALA A 129 12.26 -12.51 8.49
N ALA A 130 11.96 -11.96 7.30
CA ALA A 130 12.92 -11.15 6.55
C ALA A 130 13.54 -9.97 7.34
N ARG A 131 12.98 -9.55 8.48
CA ARG A 131 13.58 -8.50 9.32
C ARG A 131 14.98 -8.85 9.86
N HIS A 132 15.27 -10.13 10.05
CA HIS A 132 16.52 -10.59 10.69
C HIS A 132 17.41 -11.39 9.76
N TRP A 133 17.02 -11.54 8.49
CA TRP A 133 17.79 -12.29 7.52
C TRP A 133 18.08 -11.44 6.29
N LYS A 134 19.36 -11.05 6.14
CA LYS A 134 19.86 -10.19 5.07
C LYS A 134 19.47 -10.71 3.68
N GLU A 135 19.63 -12.00 3.44
CA GLU A 135 19.35 -12.65 2.16
C GLU A 135 17.87 -12.52 1.77
N SER A 136 16.96 -12.62 2.73
CA SER A 136 15.53 -12.38 2.51
C SER A 136 15.24 -10.91 2.16
N GLN A 137 15.96 -9.96 2.77
CA GLN A 137 15.83 -8.54 2.41
C GLN A 137 16.38 -8.25 1.01
N ILE A 138 17.49 -8.89 0.63
CA ILE A 138 18.05 -8.81 -0.73
C ILE A 138 17.08 -9.42 -1.74
N ALA A 139 16.47 -10.57 -1.44
CA ALA A 139 15.46 -11.18 -2.30
C ALA A 139 14.25 -10.26 -2.51
N LEU A 140 13.80 -9.58 -1.44
CA LEU A 140 12.74 -8.59 -1.53
C LEU A 140 13.15 -7.35 -2.35
N LEU A 141 14.38 -6.86 -2.19
CA LEU A 141 14.91 -5.79 -3.03
C LEU A 141 14.92 -6.21 -4.50
N ARG A 142 15.44 -7.39 -4.84
CA ARG A 142 15.44 -7.90 -6.22
C ARG A 142 14.02 -7.96 -6.80
N LEU A 143 13.06 -8.44 -6.01
CA LEU A 143 11.66 -8.46 -6.40
C LEU A 143 11.15 -7.04 -6.73
N LEU A 144 11.49 -6.03 -5.92
CA LEU A 144 11.06 -4.64 -6.12
C LEU A 144 11.70 -3.94 -7.32
N TYR A 145 12.97 -4.23 -7.62
CA TYR A 145 13.68 -3.64 -8.77
C TYR A 145 13.34 -4.31 -10.10
N ASN A 146 12.93 -5.59 -10.08
CA ASN A 146 12.62 -6.33 -11.30
C ASN A 146 11.17 -6.16 -11.79
N LYS A 147 10.23 -5.82 -10.90
CA LYS A 147 8.78 -5.91 -11.18
C LYS A 147 8.06 -4.57 -11.33
N ILE A 148 8.70 -3.45 -11.08
CA ILE A 148 8.06 -2.14 -11.23
C ILE A 148 9.04 -1.19 -11.90
N GLU A 149 8.54 -0.36 -12.81
CA GLU A 149 9.09 0.95 -13.14
C GLU A 149 9.10 1.84 -11.89
N ASN A 150 9.86 1.47 -10.87
CA ASN A 150 9.89 2.21 -9.64
C ASN A 150 10.82 3.40 -9.81
N ASN A 151 10.31 4.59 -9.53
CA ASN A 151 11.10 5.74 -9.11
C ASN A 151 11.65 5.51 -7.69
N LEU A 152 12.41 4.43 -7.47
CA LEU A 152 13.16 4.27 -6.22
C LEU A 152 14.23 5.35 -6.17
N LYS A 153 14.29 6.06 -5.04
CA LYS A 153 15.23 7.17 -4.83
C LYS A 153 16.69 6.73 -4.89
N PHE A 154 16.98 5.50 -4.48
CA PHE A 154 18.32 4.95 -4.39
C PHE A 154 18.44 3.73 -5.30
N SER A 155 19.67 3.32 -5.62
CA SER A 155 19.93 2.13 -6.44
C SER A 155 19.84 0.83 -5.63
N PHE A 156 19.77 -0.30 -6.32
CA PHE A 156 19.82 -1.62 -5.68
C PHE A 156 21.09 -1.80 -4.86
N ASP A 157 22.25 -1.42 -5.43
CA ASP A 157 23.56 -1.54 -4.78
C ASP A 157 23.67 -0.69 -3.51
N TYR A 158 23.06 0.51 -3.49
CA TYR A 158 22.97 1.32 -2.28
C TYR A 158 22.32 0.54 -1.14
N TRP A 159 21.19 -0.13 -1.41
CA TRP A 159 20.49 -0.90 -0.39
C TRP A 159 21.27 -2.12 0.05
N VAL A 160 21.91 -2.85 -0.87
CA VAL A 160 22.76 -4.00 -0.52
C VAL A 160 23.87 -3.56 0.41
N LYS A 161 24.60 -2.48 0.09
CA LYS A 161 25.63 -1.91 0.94
C LYS A 161 25.08 -1.51 2.32
N ARG A 162 23.92 -0.86 2.35
CA ARG A 162 23.26 -0.45 3.60
C ARG A 162 22.93 -1.67 4.49
N LEU A 163 22.52 -2.79 3.88
CA LEU A 163 22.30 -4.04 4.59
C LEU A 163 23.62 -4.65 5.09
N ASP A 164 24.69 -4.61 4.30
CA ASP A 164 26.02 -5.06 4.75
C ASP A 164 26.46 -4.34 6.02
N GLU A 165 26.36 -3.02 6.05
CA GLU A 165 26.71 -2.18 7.21
C GLU A 165 25.88 -2.50 8.47
N LEU A 166 24.62 -2.93 8.30
CA LEU A 166 23.72 -3.25 9.41
C LEU A 166 23.99 -4.62 10.01
N TYR A 167 24.33 -5.61 9.18
CA TYR A 167 24.56 -6.99 9.61
C TYR A 167 26.02 -7.26 9.98
N PHE A 168 26.95 -6.53 9.39
CA PHE A 168 28.40 -6.64 9.61
C PHE A 168 28.99 -5.25 9.88
N PRO A 169 28.66 -4.62 11.02
CA PRO A 169 29.21 -3.32 11.36
C PRO A 169 30.73 -3.44 11.52
N SER A 170 31.48 -2.76 10.64
CA SER A 170 32.90 -2.52 10.85
C SER A 170 33.06 -1.76 12.16
N GLY A 171 33.74 -2.36 13.14
CA GLY A 171 34.01 -1.75 14.45
C GLY A 171 34.82 -0.45 14.34
#